data_AF-A0A956Q4P7-F1
#
_entry.id   AF-A0A956Q4P7-F1
#
_cell.length_a   1.000
_cell.length_b   1.000
_cell.length_c   1.000
_cell.angle_alpha   90.00
_cell.angle_beta   90.00
_cell.angle_gamma   90.00
#
_symmetry.space_group_name_H-M   'P 1'
#
loop_
_entity.id
_entity.type
_entity.pdbx_description
1 polymer ?
#
loop_
_entity_poly.entity_id
_entity_poly.type
_entity_poly.pdbx_seq_one_letter_code
_entity_poly.pdbx_strand_id
1 'polypeptide(L)'
;MGLAASQSRYLTLTARKSDLEFTGQQINQSRTQLANVVNELFTISANLDPDSSEAIAIQLRINSIQALDQGLELALRRVDTQQQAVQTEIEAVKKVIDKNIDLTFKTFA
;
A
#
# COMPACT_ATOMS: atom_id res chain seq x y z
N MET A 1 -20.97 -9.06 22.97
CA MET A 1 -21.36 -8.57 21.63
C MET A 1 -21.98 -9.74 20.87
N GLY A 2 -23.15 -9.58 20.26
CA GLY A 2 -23.82 -10.67 19.54
C GLY A 2 -23.04 -11.12 18.30
N LEU A 3 -23.11 -12.41 17.97
CA LEU A 3 -22.38 -13.05 16.86
C LEU A 3 -22.55 -12.30 15.52
N ALA A 4 -23.76 -11.85 15.19
CA ALA A 4 -24.02 -11.10 13.96
C ALA A 4 -23.25 -9.77 13.87
N ALA A 5 -23.09 -9.06 15.00
CA ALA A 5 -22.37 -7.80 15.05
C ALA A 5 -20.85 -8.01 14.86
N SER A 6 -20.28 -9.06 15.46
CA SER A 6 -18.86 -9.39 15.25
C SER A 6 -18.57 -9.87 13.83
N GLN A 7 -19.48 -10.64 13.21
CA GLN A 7 -19.35 -11.05 11.81
C GLN A 7 -19.44 -9.85 10.85
N SER A 8 -20.38 -8.93 11.07
CA SER A 8 -20.49 -7.70 10.27
C SER A 8 -19.22 -6.84 10.36
N ARG A 9 -18.66 -6.68 11.57
CA ARG A 9 -17.39 -5.97 11.76
C ARG A 9 -16.23 -6.67 11.07
N TYR A 10 -16.15 -7.99 11.15
CA TYR A 10 -15.12 -8.78 10.48
C TYR A 10 -15.14 -8.57 8.95
N LEU A 11 -16.33 -8.63 8.33
CA LEU A 11 -16.50 -8.39 6.89
C LEU A 11 -16.08 -6.97 6.50
N THR A 12 -16.48 -5.98 7.28
CA THR A 12 -16.14 -4.57 7.03
C THR A 12 -14.62 -4.33 7.10
N LEU A 13 -13.95 -4.88 8.12
CA LEU A 13 -12.50 -4.77 8.26
C LEU A 13 -11.77 -5.52 7.15
N THR A 14 -12.28 -6.68 6.73
CA THR A 14 -11.70 -7.46 5.62
C THR A 14 -11.80 -6.69 4.30
N ALA A 15 -12.95 -6.07 4.02
CA ALA A 15 -13.11 -5.20 2.85
C ALA A 15 -12.11 -4.03 2.88
N ARG A 16 -12.01 -3.33 4.02
CA ARG A 16 -11.04 -2.24 4.20
C ARG A 16 -9.59 -2.70 4.01
N LYS A 17 -9.21 -3.88 4.49
CA LYS A 17 -7.87 -4.44 4.25
C LYS A 17 -7.61 -4.67 2.76
N SER A 18 -8.59 -5.22 2.03
CA SER A 18 -8.50 -5.42 0.58
C SER A 18 -8.36 -4.10 -0.17
N ASP A 19 -9.07 -3.05 0.25
CA ASP A 19 -8.98 -1.73 -0.38
C ASP A 19 -7.59 -1.10 -0.17
N LEU A 20 -7.01 -1.26 1.02
CA LEU A 20 -5.65 -0.81 1.33
C LEU A 20 -4.62 -1.59 0.51
N GLU A 21 -4.78 -2.91 0.35
CA GLU A 21 -3.93 -3.74 -0.52
C GLU A 21 -3.97 -3.25 -1.97
N PHE A 22 -5.17 -3.01 -2.49
CA PHE A 22 -5.34 -2.50 -3.85
C PHE A 22 -4.67 -1.13 -4.02
N THR A 23 -4.83 -0.25 -3.04
CA THR A 23 -4.17 1.08 -3.03
C THR A 23 -2.65 0.93 -3.04
N GLY A 24 -2.08 0.06 -2.21
CA GLY A 24 -0.64 -0.22 -2.18
C GLY A 24 -0.12 -0.77 -3.50
N GLN A 25 -0.89 -1.63 -4.17
CA GLN A 25 -0.56 -2.13 -5.51
C GLN A 25 -0.56 -1.00 -6.55
N GLN A 26 -1.55 -0.11 -6.52
CA GLN A 26 -1.62 1.04 -7.45
C GLN A 26 -0.44 1.99 -7.27
N ILE A 27 -0.03 2.26 -6.02
CA ILE A 27 1.15 3.06 -5.71
C ILE A 27 2.40 2.39 -6.29
N ASN A 28 2.60 1.09 -6.05
CA ASN A 28 3.74 0.34 -6.60
C ASN A 28 3.77 0.35 -8.14
N GLN A 29 2.62 0.23 -8.80
CA GLN A 29 2.54 0.34 -10.26
C GLN A 29 2.99 1.73 -10.74
N SER A 30 2.55 2.79 -10.06
CA SER A 30 2.97 4.17 -10.37
C SER A 30 4.48 4.34 -10.21
N ARG A 31 5.07 3.77 -9.15
CA ARG A 31 6.52 3.79 -8.93
C ARG A 31 7.29 3.06 -10.03
N THR A 32 6.83 1.89 -10.45
CA THR A 32 7.44 1.16 -11.57
C THR A 32 7.37 1.98 -12.87
N GLN A 33 6.27 2.67 -13.13
CA GLN A 33 6.17 3.58 -14.28
C GLN A 33 7.18 4.72 -14.19
N LEU A 34 7.31 5.38 -13.02
CA LEU A 34 8.31 6.43 -12.82
C LEU A 34 9.74 5.90 -13.00
N ALA A 35 10.04 4.70 -12.49
CA ALA A 35 11.34 4.07 -12.67
C ALA A 35 11.67 3.82 -14.15
N ASN A 36 10.70 3.36 -14.94
CA ASN A 36 10.87 3.17 -16.38
C ASN A 36 11.17 4.50 -17.09
N VAL A 37 10.46 5.58 -16.75
CA VAL A 37 10.71 6.92 -17.30
C VAL A 37 12.10 7.42 -16.90
N VAL A 38 12.53 7.22 -15.65
CA VAL A 38 13.88 7.59 -15.20
C VAL A 38 14.94 6.84 -15.99
N ASN A 39 14.77 5.54 -16.22
CA ASN A 39 15.71 4.74 -17.01
C ASN A 39 15.80 5.20 -18.48
N GLU A 40 14.67 5.58 -19.09
CA GLU A 40 14.63 6.16 -20.43
C GLU A 40 15.38 7.49 -20.48
N LEU A 41 15.10 8.40 -19.53
CA LEU A 41 15.78 9.69 -19.44
C LEU A 41 17.29 9.54 -19.20
N PHE A 42 17.71 8.58 -18.37
CA PHE A 42 19.13 8.26 -18.19
C PHE A 42 19.79 7.82 -19.50
N THR A 43 19.12 6.95 -20.25
CA THR A 43 19.63 6.47 -21.56
C THR A 43 19.77 7.62 -22.54
N ILE A 44 18.81 8.56 -22.58
CA ILE A 44 18.90 9.75 -23.42
C ILE A 44 20.07 10.64 -22.97
N SER A 45 20.20 10.91 -21.67
CA SER A 45 21.30 11.74 -21.13
C SER A 45 22.68 11.14 -21.37
N ALA A 46 22.81 9.81 -21.41
CA ALA A 46 24.09 9.15 -21.66
C ALA A 46 24.64 9.36 -23.08
N ASN A 47 23.78 9.75 -24.03
CA ASN A 47 24.16 10.04 -25.41
C ASN A 47 24.40 11.53 -25.68
N LEU A 48 24.25 12.39 -24.66
CA LEU A 48 24.44 13.83 -24.74
C LEU A 48 25.79 14.22 -24.12
N ASP A 49 26.33 15.36 -24.56
CA ASP A 49 27.46 15.99 -23.87
C ASP A 49 27.00 16.40 -22.44
N PRO A 50 27.70 15.97 -21.37
CA PRO A 50 27.32 16.26 -19.99
C PRO A 50 27.09 17.75 -19.68
N ASP A 51 27.80 18.65 -20.36
CA ASP A 51 27.71 20.10 -20.15
C ASP A 51 26.71 20.79 -21.10
N SER A 52 26.03 20.03 -21.96
CA SER A 52 24.96 20.55 -22.80
C SER A 52 23.78 21.04 -21.97
N SER A 53 23.11 22.08 -22.45
CA SER A 53 21.92 22.62 -21.78
C SER A 53 20.80 21.58 -21.67
N GLU A 54 20.71 20.68 -22.66
CA GLU A 54 19.78 19.57 -22.74
C GLU A 54 20.05 18.50 -21.67
N ALA A 55 21.32 18.11 -21.46
CA ALA A 55 21.68 17.14 -20.42
C ALA A 55 21.38 17.67 -19.01
N ILE A 56 21.68 18.95 -18.75
CA ILE A 56 21.35 19.61 -17.48
C ILE A 56 19.83 19.62 -17.25
N ALA A 57 19.04 19.94 -18.28
CA ALA A 57 17.57 19.94 -18.18
C ALA A 57 17.01 18.52 -17.89
N ILE A 58 17.56 17.49 -18.52
CA ILE A 58 17.17 16.10 -18.24
C ILE A 58 17.53 15.71 -16.81
N GLN A 59 18.71 16.09 -16.31
CA GLN A 59 19.12 15.80 -14.95
C GLN A 59 18.19 16.45 -13.91
N LEU A 60 17.77 17.70 -14.13
CA LEU A 60 16.78 18.36 -13.29
C LEU A 60 15.43 17.62 -13.28
N ARG A 61 15.02 17.10 -14.44
CA ARG A 61 13.79 16.30 -14.57
C ARG A 61 13.90 14.96 -13.86
N ILE A 62 15.04 14.27 -13.96
CA ILE A 62 15.32 13.03 -13.22
C ILE A 62 15.21 13.28 -11.72
N ASN A 63 15.86 14.34 -11.21
CA ASN A 63 15.80 14.69 -9.78
C ASN A 63 14.37 14.96 -9.32
N SER A 64 13.56 15.63 -10.14
CA SER A 64 12.15 15.89 -9.85
C SER A 64 11.32 14.60 -9.78
N ILE A 65 11.53 13.67 -10.72
CA ILE A 65 10.83 12.38 -10.72
C ILE A 65 11.26 11.51 -9.54
N GLN A 66 12.55 11.53 -9.17
CA GLN A 66 13.03 10.84 -7.97
C GLN A 66 12.40 11.38 -6.68
N ALA A 67 12.20 12.70 -6.58
CA ALA A 67 11.47 13.29 -5.46
C ALA A 67 10.00 12.83 -5.42
N LEU A 68 9.35 12.67 -6.57
CA LEU A 68 8.01 12.11 -6.65
C LEU A 68 7.98 10.63 -6.22
N ASP A 69 8.95 9.80 -6.65
CA ASP A 69 9.05 8.40 -6.22
C ASP A 69 9.24 8.28 -4.70
N GLN A 70 10.06 9.14 -4.09
CA GLN A 70 10.20 9.21 -2.63
C GLN A 70 8.88 9.53 -1.94
N GLY A 71 8.08 10.45 -2.50
CA GLY A 71 6.74 10.75 -2.01
C GLY A 71 5.79 9.54 -2.07
N LEU A 72 5.82 8.80 -3.19
CA LEU A 72 5.04 7.57 -3.36
C LEU A 72 5.49 6.45 -2.42
N GLU A 73 6.80 6.29 -2.20
CA GLU A 73 7.35 5.35 -1.22
C GLU A 73 6.88 5.66 0.20
N LEU A 74 6.85 6.94 0.60
CA LEU A 74 6.29 7.33 1.90
C LEU A 74 4.79 7.05 1.99
N ALA A 75 4.04 7.27 0.90
CA ALA A 75 2.61 6.93 0.85
C ALA A 75 2.39 5.41 0.96
N LEU A 76 3.19 4.60 0.27
CA LEU A 76 3.15 3.13 0.33
C LEU A 76 3.36 2.64 1.76
N ARG A 77 4.41 3.12 2.45
CA ARG A 77 4.68 2.77 3.85
C ARG A 77 3.52 3.10 4.79
N ARG A 78 2.82 4.21 4.54
CA ARG A 78 1.62 4.57 5.32
C ARG A 78 0.49 3.58 5.07
N VAL A 79 0.26 3.20 3.82
CA VAL A 79 -0.75 2.19 3.46
C VAL A 79 -0.43 0.84 4.10
N ASP A 80 0.83 0.39 4.05
CA ASP A 80 1.26 -0.85 4.69
C ASP A 80 1.05 -0.82 6.21
N THR A 81 1.39 0.30 6.85
CA THR A 81 1.15 0.49 8.29
C THR A 81 -0.35 0.42 8.63
N GLN A 82 -1.20 1.04 7.81
CA GLN A 82 -2.66 0.96 7.99
C GLN A 82 -3.18 -0.46 7.78
N GLN A 83 -2.67 -1.17 6.79
CA GLN A 83 -3.05 -2.55 6.51
C GLN A 83 -2.69 -3.46 7.68
N GLN A 84 -1.50 -3.32 8.28
CA GLN A 84 -1.09 -4.06 9.48
C GLN A 84 -1.97 -3.75 10.70
N ALA A 85 -2.33 -2.48 10.89
CA ALA A 85 -3.26 -2.08 11.95
C ALA A 85 -4.63 -2.75 11.76
N VAL A 86 -5.18 -2.71 10.55
CA VAL A 86 -6.46 -3.37 10.23
C VAL A 86 -6.36 -4.89 10.38
N GLN A 87 -5.25 -5.51 9.96
CA GLN A 87 -5.02 -6.94 10.18
C GLN A 87 -5.05 -7.31 11.67
N THR A 88 -4.44 -6.48 12.52
CA THR A 88 -4.48 -6.67 13.97
C THR A 88 -5.91 -6.56 14.51
N GLU A 89 -6.72 -5.63 13.98
CA GLU A 89 -8.15 -5.53 14.33
C GLU A 89 -8.95 -6.77 13.90
N ILE A 90 -8.68 -7.29 12.70
CA ILE A 90 -9.33 -8.50 12.17
C ILE A 90 -9.06 -9.69 13.11
N GLU A 91 -7.81 -9.89 13.52
CA GLU A 91 -7.42 -10.97 14.43
C GLU A 91 -8.09 -10.86 15.81
N ALA A 92 -8.20 -9.64 16.34
CA ALA A 92 -8.91 -9.39 17.59
C ALA A 92 -10.40 -9.72 17.48
N VAL A 93 -11.05 -9.33 16.37
CA VAL A 93 -12.46 -9.63 16.12
C VAL A 93 -12.68 -11.13 15.93
N LYS A 94 -11.80 -11.82 15.19
CA LYS A 94 -11.85 -13.27 14.99
C LYS A 94 -11.82 -14.02 16.33
N LYS A 95 -10.92 -13.64 17.25
CA LYS A 95 -10.86 -14.22 18.60
C LYS A 95 -12.16 -14.05 19.39
N VAL A 96 -12.88 -12.93 19.21
CA VAL A 96 -14.19 -12.71 19.87
C VAL A 96 -15.26 -13.60 19.26
N ILE A 97 -15.27 -13.77 17.94
CA ILE A 97 -16.18 -14.68 17.24
C ILE A 97 -15.98 -16.11 17.74
N ASP A 98 -14.74 -16.59 17.75
CA ASP A 98 -14.40 -17.95 18.19
C ASP A 98 -14.90 -18.20 19.63
N LYS A 99 -14.63 -17.28 20.56
CA LYS A 99 -15.12 -17.38 21.94
C LYS A 99 -16.64 -17.41 22.05
N ASN A 100 -17.35 -16.61 21.25
CA ASN A 100 -18.80 -16.59 21.27
C ASN A 100 -19.39 -17.90 20.73
N ILE A 101 -18.77 -18.47 19.70
CA ILE A 101 -19.13 -19.78 19.15
C ILE A 101 -18.95 -20.85 20.22
N ASP A 102 -17.80 -20.89 20.89
CA ASP A 102 -17.51 -21.86 21.96
C ASP A 102 -18.52 -21.76 23.12
N LEU A 103 -18.84 -20.55 23.57
CA LEU A 103 -19.84 -20.33 24.62
C LEU A 103 -21.23 -20.78 24.19
N THR A 104 -21.61 -20.52 22.94
CA THR A 104 -22.88 -20.97 22.37
C THR A 104 -22.96 -22.49 22.42
N PHE A 105 -21.94 -23.20 21.93
CA PHE A 105 -21.90 -24.67 21.97
C PHE A 105 -21.95 -25.22 23.40
N LYS A 106 -21.20 -24.65 24.34
CA LYS A 106 -21.23 -25.07 25.75
C LYS A 106 -22.56 -24.83 26.46
N THR A 107 -23.35 -23.87 25.98
CA THR A 107 -24.67 -23.58 26.56
C THR A 107 -25.72 -24.59 26.10
N PHE A 108 -25.49 -25.25 24.96
CA PHE A 108 -26.43 -26.22 24.36
C PHE A 108 -25.96 -27.69 24.47
N ALA A 109 -24.83 -27.96 25.13
CA ALA A 109 -24.30 -29.29 25.41
C ALA A 109 -24.51 -29.64 26.90
#